data_AF-A0A1J4W4B6-F1
#
_entry.id   AF-A0A1J4W4B6-F1
#
_cell.length_a   1.000
_cell.length_b   1.000
_cell.length_c   1.000
_cell.angle_alpha   90.00
_cell.angle_beta   90.00
_cell.angle_gamma   90.00
#
_symmetry.space_group_name_H-M   'P 1'
#
loop_
_entity.id
_entity.type
_entity.pdbx_description
1 polymer ?
#
loop_
_entity_poly.entity_id
_entity_poly.type
_entity_poly.pdbx_seq_one_letter_code
_entity_poly.pdbx_strand_id
1 'polypeptide(L)'
;MRFAHLGDCHLGGWRQPELRQLNMDAFRSAIAEIIKEKLDFALVAGDLFDSAYPPIETIKETFEEFRKLKDAKIPVFLIAGSHDYSATGKSFLDVLEKAGFVRNAFQPEERNGLIMLHPIVYKNVAIYGYPGKKSGLEVPEIERIKLQDSPGLFRILMLHTAIRDAVKTLPIPAVNQENLPKVDYLALAHLHINYNKNNRVYSGPTFPNNSEELEELGGGSFYIVDTKGKIERREIRLKETEVFNFTITNAVSATDEVIDELKKHSLQDKIVILRLSGSIEVGKTSDIKLNEIEDYVKKQGAYSFLKSTSKLFITQSDMDIEIESGNLEEEIIKTFQEQNPHVLNGLALTLISALQVEKKEEETSRIFEDRMASEVRKILPLK
;
A
#
# COMPACT_ATOMS: atom_id res chain seq x y z
N MET A 1 -23.54 1.24 -20.60
CA MET A 1 -22.92 0.08 -19.95
C MET A 1 -22.46 0.51 -18.58
N ARG A 2 -22.52 -0.37 -17.59
CA ARG A 2 -22.05 -0.10 -16.22
C ARG A 2 -20.89 -1.03 -15.88
N PHE A 3 -19.81 -0.50 -15.33
CA PHE A 3 -18.64 -1.30 -14.96
C PHE A 3 -18.09 -0.90 -13.60
N ALA A 4 -17.36 -1.81 -12.96
CA ALA A 4 -16.61 -1.50 -11.76
C ALA A 4 -15.18 -1.07 -12.09
N HIS A 5 -14.65 -0.16 -11.29
CA HIS A 5 -13.25 0.23 -11.29
C HIS A 5 -12.67 0.06 -9.88
N LEU A 6 -11.78 -0.92 -9.76
CA LEU A 6 -11.00 -1.25 -8.56
C LEU A 6 -9.50 -1.09 -8.87
N GLY A 7 -8.69 -1.03 -7.83
CA GLY A 7 -7.23 -1.01 -7.87
C GLY A 7 -6.72 -1.14 -6.43
N ASP A 8 -5.40 -1.22 -6.27
CA ASP A 8 -4.75 -1.08 -4.96
C ASP A 8 -5.35 -2.02 -3.89
N CYS A 9 -5.66 -3.27 -4.26
CA CYS A 9 -6.26 -4.23 -3.36
C CYS A 9 -5.23 -4.79 -2.37
N HIS A 10 -3.96 -4.88 -2.80
CA HIS A 10 -2.82 -5.33 -1.99
C HIS A 10 -3.11 -6.63 -1.22
N LEU A 11 -3.75 -7.59 -1.89
CA LEU A 11 -4.16 -8.83 -1.25
C LEU A 11 -2.95 -9.55 -0.67
N GLY A 12 -3.00 -9.82 0.63
CA GLY A 12 -1.92 -10.44 1.40
C GLY A 12 -0.88 -9.49 2.01
N GLY A 13 -1.04 -8.16 1.88
CA GLY A 13 -0.07 -7.17 2.38
C GLY A 13 0.00 -7.04 3.91
N TRP A 14 -1.10 -7.29 4.61
CA TRP A 14 -1.12 -7.18 6.07
C TRP A 14 -0.38 -8.33 6.77
N ARG A 15 0.41 -7.99 7.79
CA ARG A 15 1.13 -8.96 8.65
C ARG A 15 0.18 -9.64 9.64
N GLN A 16 -0.68 -8.85 10.29
CA GLN A 16 -1.69 -9.28 11.25
C GLN A 16 -2.72 -10.18 10.54
N PRO A 17 -2.92 -11.44 10.99
CA PRO A 17 -3.87 -12.36 10.37
C PRO A 17 -5.29 -11.81 10.26
N GLU A 18 -5.76 -11.09 11.28
CA GLU A 18 -7.11 -10.54 11.36
C GLU A 18 -7.33 -9.45 10.31
N LEU A 19 -6.34 -8.58 10.10
CA LEU A 19 -6.39 -7.52 9.07
C LEU A 19 -6.17 -8.07 7.66
N ARG A 20 -5.35 -9.10 7.52
CA ARG A 20 -5.19 -9.81 6.24
C ARG A 20 -6.49 -10.48 5.82
N GLN A 21 -7.21 -11.09 6.75
CA GLN A 21 -8.54 -11.63 6.47
C GLN A 21 -9.54 -10.52 6.13
N LEU A 22 -9.51 -9.41 6.87
CA LEU A 22 -10.40 -8.27 6.62
C LEU A 22 -10.15 -7.61 5.25
N ASN A 23 -8.88 -7.54 4.83
CA ASN A 23 -8.49 -7.09 3.50
C ASN A 23 -9.10 -7.99 2.40
N MET A 24 -9.02 -9.32 2.56
CA MET A 24 -9.69 -10.25 1.65
C MET A 24 -11.21 -10.10 1.68
N ASP A 25 -11.81 -9.95 2.87
CA ASP A 25 -13.27 -9.78 3.01
C ASP A 25 -13.76 -8.48 2.37
N ALA A 26 -12.96 -7.42 2.41
CA ALA A 26 -13.27 -6.17 1.72
C ALA A 26 -13.29 -6.38 0.19
N PHE A 27 -12.32 -7.12 -0.35
CA PHE A 27 -12.32 -7.52 -1.76
C PHE A 27 -13.55 -8.40 -2.09
N ARG A 28 -13.89 -9.39 -1.26
CA ARG A 28 -15.12 -10.19 -1.41
C ARG A 28 -16.37 -9.33 -1.43
N SER A 29 -16.46 -8.34 -0.55
CA SER A 29 -17.59 -7.40 -0.49
C SER A 29 -17.71 -6.61 -1.80
N ALA A 30 -16.59 -6.15 -2.36
CA ALA A 30 -16.58 -5.48 -3.66
C ALA A 30 -17.09 -6.41 -4.77
N ILE A 31 -16.56 -7.64 -4.84
CA ILE A 31 -16.99 -8.63 -5.84
C ILE A 31 -18.47 -9.00 -5.70
N ALA A 32 -18.96 -9.19 -4.47
CA ALA A 32 -20.36 -9.48 -4.21
C ALA A 32 -21.27 -8.35 -4.71
N GLU A 33 -20.90 -7.09 -4.45
CA GLU A 33 -21.67 -5.93 -4.92
C GLU A 33 -21.64 -5.81 -6.45
N ILE A 34 -20.50 -6.07 -7.09
CA ILE A 34 -20.37 -6.10 -8.57
C ILE A 34 -21.33 -7.11 -9.20
N ILE A 35 -21.41 -8.32 -8.62
CA ILE A 35 -22.31 -9.38 -9.09
C ILE A 35 -23.77 -9.00 -8.84
N LYS A 36 -24.07 -8.48 -7.65
CA LYS A 36 -25.43 -8.05 -7.25
C LYS A 36 -25.96 -6.93 -8.15
N GLU A 37 -25.11 -5.96 -8.49
CA GLU A 37 -25.42 -4.86 -9.40
C GLU A 37 -25.46 -5.27 -10.88
N LYS A 38 -25.07 -6.52 -11.20
CA LYS A 38 -25.04 -7.10 -12.55
C LYS A 38 -24.26 -6.22 -13.53
N LEU A 39 -23.07 -5.79 -13.11
CA LEU A 39 -22.22 -4.94 -13.93
C LEU A 39 -21.74 -5.69 -15.19
N ASP A 40 -21.50 -4.94 -16.27
CA ASP A 40 -21.12 -5.49 -17.56
C ASP A 40 -19.71 -6.08 -17.59
N PHE A 41 -18.80 -5.53 -16.78
CA PHE A 41 -17.40 -5.94 -16.59
C PHE A 41 -16.79 -5.25 -15.35
N ALA A 42 -15.61 -5.69 -14.94
CA ALA A 42 -14.81 -5.03 -13.90
C ALA A 42 -13.40 -4.69 -14.40
N LEU A 43 -12.85 -3.60 -13.91
CA LEU A 43 -11.47 -3.16 -14.12
C LEU A 43 -10.68 -3.31 -12.82
N VAL A 44 -9.47 -3.86 -12.90
CA VAL A 44 -8.48 -3.85 -11.82
C VAL A 44 -7.25 -3.10 -12.30
N ALA A 45 -7.11 -1.85 -11.87
CA ALA A 45 -6.10 -0.91 -12.37
C ALA A 45 -4.70 -1.09 -11.73
N GLY A 46 -4.33 -2.32 -11.37
CA GLY A 46 -3.03 -2.65 -10.76
C GLY A 46 -3.08 -2.85 -9.25
N ASP A 47 -1.98 -3.39 -8.72
CA ASP A 47 -1.78 -3.77 -7.32
C ASP A 47 -2.94 -4.60 -6.76
N LEU A 48 -3.33 -5.64 -7.51
CA LEU A 48 -4.25 -6.67 -7.00
C LEU A 48 -3.60 -7.38 -5.81
N PHE A 49 -2.31 -7.71 -5.94
CA PHE A 49 -1.52 -8.35 -4.89
C PHE A 49 -0.44 -7.40 -4.39
N ASP A 50 -0.08 -7.51 -3.11
CA ASP A 50 1.01 -6.74 -2.49
C ASP A 50 2.42 -7.19 -2.98
N SER A 51 2.48 -8.31 -3.69
CA SER A 51 3.72 -8.87 -4.25
C SER A 51 3.41 -9.62 -5.55
N ALA A 52 4.33 -9.61 -6.51
CA ALA A 52 4.26 -10.44 -7.72
C ALA A 52 4.16 -11.96 -7.43
N TYR A 53 4.59 -12.37 -6.23
CA TYR A 53 4.50 -13.74 -5.70
C TYR A 53 3.77 -13.73 -4.34
N PRO A 54 2.43 -13.65 -4.33
CA PRO A 54 1.64 -13.66 -3.10
C PRO A 54 1.62 -15.07 -2.45
N PRO A 55 1.26 -15.16 -1.16
CA PRO A 55 1.07 -16.44 -0.47
C PRO A 55 0.01 -17.34 -1.15
N ILE A 56 0.19 -18.65 -1.05
CA ILE A 56 -0.71 -19.65 -1.67
C ILE A 56 -2.17 -19.48 -1.20
N GLU A 57 -2.40 -19.19 0.08
CA GLU A 57 -3.75 -18.97 0.59
C GLU A 57 -4.42 -17.75 -0.04
N THR A 58 -3.69 -16.63 -0.16
CA THR A 58 -4.15 -15.44 -0.87
C THR A 58 -4.56 -15.76 -2.31
N ILE A 59 -3.77 -16.59 -3.00
CA ILE A 59 -4.06 -17.01 -4.39
C ILE A 59 -5.35 -17.83 -4.44
N LYS A 60 -5.51 -18.82 -3.56
CA LYS A 60 -6.71 -19.68 -3.52
C LYS A 60 -7.98 -18.86 -3.33
N GLU A 61 -7.99 -17.99 -2.32
CA GLU A 61 -9.14 -17.13 -2.03
C GLU A 61 -9.44 -16.17 -3.19
N THR A 62 -8.40 -15.59 -3.80
CA THR A 62 -8.56 -14.69 -4.95
C THR A 62 -9.14 -15.43 -6.17
N PHE A 63 -8.70 -16.66 -6.44
CA PHE A 63 -9.24 -17.50 -7.52
C PHE A 63 -10.71 -17.82 -7.32
N GLU A 64 -11.14 -18.07 -6.09
CA GLU A 64 -12.55 -18.31 -5.77
C GLU A 64 -13.41 -17.09 -6.11
N GLU A 65 -12.96 -15.87 -5.79
CA GLU A 65 -13.69 -14.65 -6.11
C GLU A 65 -13.75 -14.38 -7.63
N PHE A 66 -12.64 -14.56 -8.35
CA PHE A 66 -12.65 -14.44 -9.81
C PHE A 66 -13.51 -15.50 -10.49
N ARG A 67 -13.57 -16.71 -9.93
CA ARG A 67 -14.49 -17.74 -10.41
C ARG A 67 -15.95 -17.30 -10.27
N LYS A 68 -16.35 -16.65 -9.17
CA LYS A 68 -17.71 -16.11 -9.02
C LYS A 68 -18.04 -15.09 -10.11
N LEU A 69 -17.12 -14.18 -10.44
CA LEU A 69 -17.30 -13.23 -11.54
C LEU A 69 -17.44 -13.93 -12.90
N LYS A 70 -16.59 -14.94 -13.16
CA LYS A 70 -16.64 -15.76 -14.38
C LYS A 70 -17.96 -16.51 -14.50
N ASP A 71 -18.43 -17.15 -13.43
CA ASP A 71 -19.72 -17.85 -13.37
C ASP A 71 -20.90 -16.88 -13.58
N ALA A 72 -20.78 -15.65 -13.09
CA ALA A 72 -21.72 -14.55 -13.33
C ALA A 72 -21.59 -13.91 -14.73
N LYS A 73 -20.64 -14.37 -15.56
CA LYS A 73 -20.33 -13.85 -16.91
C LYS A 73 -19.92 -12.36 -16.90
N ILE A 74 -19.25 -11.92 -15.85
CA ILE A 74 -18.68 -10.58 -15.72
C ILE A 74 -17.18 -10.67 -16.00
N PRO A 75 -16.71 -10.31 -17.22
CA PRO A 75 -15.29 -10.34 -17.53
C PRO A 75 -14.53 -9.30 -16.73
N VAL A 76 -13.28 -9.63 -16.40
CA VAL A 76 -12.36 -8.73 -15.71
C VAL A 76 -11.22 -8.34 -16.65
N PHE A 77 -10.95 -7.04 -16.74
CA PHE A 77 -9.78 -6.50 -17.40
C PHE A 77 -8.83 -5.94 -16.35
N LEU A 78 -7.54 -6.25 -16.45
CA LEU A 78 -6.57 -5.77 -15.48
C LEU A 78 -5.29 -5.24 -16.15
N ILE A 79 -4.54 -4.47 -15.39
CA ILE A 79 -3.13 -4.19 -15.62
C ILE A 79 -2.35 -4.57 -14.36
N ALA A 80 -1.03 -4.76 -14.49
CA ALA A 80 -0.17 -4.87 -13.32
C ALA A 80 0.03 -3.48 -12.67
N GLY A 81 0.20 -3.45 -11.36
CA GLY A 81 0.69 -2.30 -10.63
C GLY A 81 2.14 -2.50 -10.18
N SER A 82 2.66 -1.55 -9.42
CA SER A 82 4.08 -1.53 -9.03
C SER A 82 4.51 -2.72 -8.15
N HIS A 83 3.57 -3.30 -7.38
CA HIS A 83 3.82 -4.42 -6.46
C HIS A 83 3.75 -5.78 -7.14
N ASP A 84 2.80 -5.97 -8.05
CA ASP A 84 2.54 -7.23 -8.74
C ASP A 84 3.09 -7.29 -10.18
N TYR A 85 3.82 -6.25 -10.60
CA TYR A 85 4.65 -6.25 -11.80
C TYR A 85 5.91 -7.12 -11.65
N SER A 86 6.24 -7.83 -12.74
CA SER A 86 7.47 -8.62 -12.87
C SER A 86 8.08 -8.37 -14.25
N ALA A 87 9.32 -7.89 -14.29
CA ALA A 87 10.04 -7.62 -15.54
C ALA A 87 10.29 -8.88 -16.38
N THR A 88 10.31 -10.06 -15.74
CA THR A 88 10.44 -11.35 -16.43
C THR A 88 9.13 -11.84 -17.05
N GLY A 89 8.02 -11.12 -16.84
CA GLY A 89 6.67 -11.53 -17.20
C GLY A 89 6.08 -12.62 -16.29
N LYS A 90 6.89 -13.17 -15.37
CA LYS A 90 6.44 -14.17 -14.39
C LYS A 90 5.79 -13.46 -13.21
N SER A 91 4.48 -13.31 -13.25
CA SER A 91 3.67 -12.90 -12.10
C SER A 91 2.42 -13.76 -12.01
N PHE A 92 1.77 -13.77 -10.85
CA PHE A 92 0.51 -14.48 -10.70
C PHE A 92 -0.64 -13.88 -11.53
N LEU A 93 -0.49 -12.66 -12.06
CA LEU A 93 -1.43 -12.08 -13.02
C LEU A 93 -1.44 -12.86 -14.34
N ASP A 94 -0.28 -13.34 -14.83
CA ASP A 94 -0.21 -14.19 -16.03
C ASP A 94 -0.93 -15.53 -15.79
N VAL A 95 -0.79 -16.11 -14.59
CA VAL A 95 -1.48 -17.35 -14.23
C VAL A 95 -3.01 -17.15 -14.25
N LEU A 96 -3.52 -16.04 -13.70
CA LEU A 96 -4.94 -15.69 -13.73
C LEU A 96 -5.45 -15.51 -15.17
N GLU A 97 -4.65 -14.88 -16.04
CA GLU A 97 -4.99 -14.68 -17.45
C GLU A 97 -5.01 -16.00 -18.21
N LYS A 98 -3.99 -16.85 -18.06
CA LYS A 98 -3.93 -18.18 -18.71
C LYS A 98 -5.02 -19.13 -18.21
N ALA A 99 -5.45 -19.01 -16.96
CA ALA A 99 -6.62 -19.72 -16.43
C ALA A 99 -7.96 -19.17 -16.96
N GLY A 100 -7.93 -18.05 -17.68
CA GLY A 100 -9.08 -17.42 -18.31
C GLY A 100 -10.04 -16.77 -17.31
N PHE A 101 -9.52 -16.24 -16.21
CA PHE A 101 -10.30 -15.45 -15.25
C PHE A 101 -10.29 -13.96 -15.57
N VAL A 102 -9.19 -13.48 -16.14
CA VAL A 102 -8.93 -12.06 -16.41
C VAL A 102 -8.35 -11.91 -17.82
N ARG A 103 -8.35 -10.68 -18.34
CA ARG A 103 -7.67 -10.31 -19.59
C ARG A 103 -6.75 -9.12 -19.31
N ASN A 104 -5.48 -9.23 -19.67
CA ASN A 104 -4.52 -8.15 -19.45
C ASN A 104 -4.68 -7.06 -20.51
N ALA A 105 -5.06 -5.85 -20.09
CA ALA A 105 -5.29 -4.70 -20.97
C ALA A 105 -3.98 -4.07 -21.50
N PHE A 106 -2.82 -4.51 -21.01
CA PHE A 106 -1.53 -4.09 -21.55
C PHE A 106 -1.23 -4.82 -22.87
N GLN A 107 -1.57 -4.17 -23.99
CA GLN A 107 -1.37 -4.67 -25.35
C GLN A 107 -0.48 -3.68 -26.15
N PRO A 108 0.84 -3.61 -25.87
CA PRO A 108 1.74 -2.63 -26.48
C PRO A 108 2.28 -3.10 -27.84
N GLU A 109 2.50 -2.14 -28.74
CA GLU A 109 3.35 -2.25 -29.93
C GLU A 109 4.36 -1.09 -29.91
N GLU A 110 5.66 -1.39 -29.91
CA GLU A 110 6.69 -0.35 -30.03
C GLU A 110 6.90 0.04 -31.50
N ARG A 111 6.77 1.34 -31.79
CA ARG A 111 6.96 1.88 -33.14
C ARG A 111 7.60 3.26 -33.10
N ASN A 112 8.78 3.39 -33.71
CA ASN A 112 9.52 4.65 -33.82
C ASN A 112 9.74 5.37 -32.46
N GLY A 113 10.02 4.60 -31.40
CA GLY A 113 10.24 5.14 -30.05
C GLY A 113 8.96 5.53 -29.28
N LEU A 114 7.78 5.37 -29.90
CA LEU A 114 6.47 5.49 -29.28
C LEU A 114 5.92 4.12 -28.88
N ILE A 115 5.04 4.12 -27.89
CA ILE A 115 4.32 2.93 -27.45
C ILE A 115 2.88 3.05 -27.93
N MET A 116 2.49 2.26 -28.92
CA MET A 116 1.11 2.18 -29.38
C MET A 116 0.35 1.16 -28.54
N LEU A 117 -0.67 1.58 -27.81
CA LEU A 117 -1.56 0.67 -27.09
C LEU A 117 -2.74 0.27 -27.97
N HIS A 118 -2.91 -1.03 -28.13
CA HIS A 118 -4.06 -1.63 -28.78
C HIS A 118 -5.20 -1.83 -27.77
N PRO A 119 -6.46 -1.55 -28.14
CA PRO A 119 -7.57 -1.77 -27.23
C PRO A 119 -7.94 -3.25 -27.18
N ILE A 120 -8.33 -3.70 -26.00
CA ILE A 120 -9.27 -4.79 -25.90
C ILE A 120 -10.67 -4.23 -26.14
N VAL A 121 -11.29 -4.63 -27.24
CA VAL A 121 -12.68 -4.26 -27.55
C VAL A 121 -13.64 -5.21 -26.84
N TYR A 122 -14.59 -4.65 -26.09
CA TYR A 122 -15.67 -5.38 -25.46
C TYR A 122 -16.98 -4.60 -25.61
N LYS A 123 -17.92 -5.17 -26.39
CA LYS A 123 -19.17 -4.51 -26.78
C LYS A 123 -18.86 -3.13 -27.41
N ASN A 124 -19.36 -2.03 -26.85
CA ASN A 124 -19.13 -0.66 -27.35
C ASN A 124 -18.03 0.10 -26.58
N VAL A 125 -17.09 -0.62 -25.96
CA VAL A 125 -16.01 -0.06 -25.14
C VAL A 125 -14.65 -0.51 -25.67
N ALA A 126 -13.68 0.39 -25.70
CA ALA A 126 -12.28 0.14 -26.02
C ALA A 126 -11.43 0.35 -24.77
N ILE A 127 -10.76 -0.71 -24.29
CA ILE A 127 -10.01 -0.71 -23.03
C ILE A 127 -8.52 -0.79 -23.35
N TYR A 128 -7.79 0.24 -22.95
CA TYR A 128 -6.33 0.34 -23.07
C TYR A 128 -5.72 0.29 -21.68
N GLY A 129 -4.52 -0.25 -21.55
CA GLY A 129 -3.83 -0.35 -20.26
C GLY A 129 -2.33 -0.15 -20.37
N TYR A 130 -1.72 0.46 -19.35
CA TYR A 130 -0.27 0.47 -19.14
C TYR A 130 0.05 0.13 -17.69
N PRO A 131 0.97 -0.81 -17.42
CA PRO A 131 1.26 -1.26 -16.07
C PRO A 131 2.04 -0.22 -15.27
N GLY A 132 1.92 -0.29 -13.95
CA GLY A 132 2.81 0.40 -13.02
C GLY A 132 4.14 -0.33 -12.88
N LYS A 133 5.22 0.40 -12.64
CA LYS A 133 6.54 -0.17 -12.38
C LYS A 133 7.08 0.38 -11.06
N LYS A 134 8.02 -0.34 -10.47
CA LYS A 134 8.67 0.12 -9.23
C LYS A 134 9.43 1.42 -9.51
N SER A 135 9.50 2.27 -8.49
CA SER A 135 10.25 3.53 -8.51
C SER A 135 9.81 4.52 -9.62
N GLY A 136 8.60 4.38 -10.16
CA GLY A 136 8.07 5.29 -11.18
C GLY A 136 8.73 5.15 -12.55
N LEU A 137 9.34 4.00 -12.85
CA LEU A 137 9.99 3.75 -14.14
C LEU A 137 9.01 3.83 -15.33
N GLU A 138 7.71 3.67 -15.08
CA GLU A 138 6.66 3.81 -16.09
C GLU A 138 6.38 5.27 -16.48
N VAL A 139 6.67 6.25 -15.61
CA VAL A 139 6.32 7.66 -15.83
C VAL A 139 6.86 8.20 -17.17
N PRO A 140 8.16 8.08 -17.50
CA PRO A 140 8.68 8.54 -18.80
C PRO A 140 8.19 7.70 -19.99
N GLU A 141 7.71 6.48 -19.77
CA GLU A 141 7.16 5.64 -20.83
C GLU A 141 5.72 6.04 -21.16
N ILE A 142 4.93 6.37 -20.13
CA ILE A 142 3.54 6.80 -20.28
C ILE A 142 3.43 8.06 -21.12
N GLU A 143 4.38 8.99 -21.00
CA GLU A 143 4.42 10.20 -21.83
C GLU A 143 4.61 9.90 -23.34
N ARG A 144 5.11 8.71 -23.68
CA ARG A 144 5.32 8.25 -25.06
C ARG A 144 4.16 7.41 -25.61
N ILE A 145 3.11 7.19 -24.81
CA ILE A 145 1.97 6.37 -25.21
C ILE A 145 1.11 7.09 -26.25
N LYS A 146 0.72 6.33 -27.28
CA LYS A 146 -0.37 6.66 -28.20
C LYS A 146 -1.39 5.53 -28.18
N LEU A 147 -2.66 5.86 -28.39
CA LEU A 147 -3.71 4.86 -28.48
C LEU A 147 -4.00 4.57 -29.94
N GLN A 148 -4.13 3.29 -30.31
CA GLN A 148 -4.72 2.93 -31.58
C GLN A 148 -6.17 3.43 -31.61
N ASP A 149 -6.60 4.08 -32.70
CA ASP A 149 -7.94 4.64 -32.80
C ASP A 149 -9.05 3.59 -32.65
N SER A 150 -10.13 4.00 -31.98
CA SER A 150 -11.34 3.19 -31.76
C SER A 150 -12.61 4.02 -32.01
N PRO A 151 -12.91 4.37 -33.27
CA PRO A 151 -14.01 5.26 -33.60
C PRO A 151 -15.36 4.72 -33.11
N GLY A 152 -16.15 5.57 -32.45
CA GLY A 152 -17.49 5.23 -31.97
C GLY A 152 -17.54 4.36 -30.70
N LEU A 153 -16.40 3.99 -30.13
CA LEU A 153 -16.32 3.26 -28.86
C LEU A 153 -16.09 4.22 -27.69
N PHE A 154 -16.62 3.87 -26.52
CA PHE A 154 -16.27 4.54 -25.27
C PHE A 154 -14.86 4.11 -24.85
N ARG A 155 -13.93 5.06 -24.75
CA ARG A 155 -12.51 4.78 -24.55
C ARG A 155 -12.14 4.86 -23.08
N ILE A 156 -11.55 3.79 -22.58
CA ILE A 156 -11.05 3.68 -21.21
C ILE A 156 -9.54 3.48 -21.27
N LEU A 157 -8.78 4.33 -20.58
CA LEU A 157 -7.35 4.10 -20.34
C LEU A 157 -7.14 3.75 -18.87
N MET A 158 -6.51 2.60 -18.61
CA MET A 158 -6.09 2.15 -17.29
C MET A 158 -4.62 2.47 -17.09
N LEU A 159 -4.26 3.19 -16.03
CA LEU A 159 -2.88 3.45 -15.65
C LEU A 159 -2.71 3.23 -14.14
N HIS A 160 -1.59 2.61 -13.78
CA HIS A 160 -1.16 2.52 -12.39
C HIS A 160 0.04 3.43 -12.20
N THR A 161 -0.22 4.72 -11.93
CA THR A 161 0.81 5.76 -11.81
C THR A 161 0.25 6.98 -11.10
N ALA A 162 1.12 7.89 -10.64
CA ALA A 162 0.71 9.18 -10.13
C ALA A 162 0.53 10.21 -11.27
N ILE A 163 -0.45 11.13 -11.14
CA ILE A 163 -0.61 12.28 -12.03
C ILE A 163 -0.40 13.59 -11.27
N ARG A 164 0.20 14.59 -11.92
CA ARG A 164 0.55 15.87 -11.28
C ARG A 164 -0.64 16.60 -10.65
N ASP A 165 -1.82 16.55 -11.27
CA ASP A 165 -3.06 17.17 -10.74
C ASP A 165 -3.59 16.49 -9.46
N ALA A 166 -3.12 15.29 -9.11
CA ALA A 166 -3.58 14.53 -7.95
C ALA A 166 -2.56 14.49 -6.80
N VAL A 167 -1.28 14.71 -7.08
CA VAL A 167 -0.22 14.75 -6.07
C VAL A 167 -0.25 16.09 -5.35
N LYS A 168 -0.42 16.07 -4.02
CA LYS A 168 -0.49 17.28 -3.18
C LYS A 168 0.85 17.69 -2.58
N THR A 169 1.71 16.72 -2.27
CA THR A 169 3.00 16.93 -1.57
C THR A 169 4.01 15.85 -1.95
N LEU A 170 5.31 16.17 -1.77
CA LEU A 170 6.51 15.36 -2.06
C LEU A 170 6.86 15.16 -3.56
N PRO A 171 8.17 15.01 -3.89
CA PRO A 171 8.61 14.72 -5.25
C PRO A 171 8.37 13.24 -5.57
N ILE A 172 7.11 12.88 -5.84
CA ILE A 172 6.75 11.57 -6.41
C ILE A 172 6.85 11.69 -7.94
N PRO A 173 7.49 10.73 -8.63
CA PRO A 173 7.43 10.65 -10.08
C PRO A 173 5.96 10.65 -10.54
N ALA A 174 5.57 11.65 -11.33
CA ALA A 174 4.18 11.84 -11.72
C ALA A 174 4.08 12.30 -13.18
N VAL A 175 3.15 11.68 -13.88
CA VAL A 175 2.82 12.00 -15.27
C VAL A 175 2.09 13.35 -15.33
N ASN A 176 2.44 14.20 -16.29
CA ASN A 176 1.60 15.35 -16.59
C ASN A 176 0.30 14.87 -17.27
N GLN A 177 -0.84 15.06 -16.62
CA GLN A 177 -2.14 14.66 -17.13
C GLN A 177 -2.49 15.30 -18.48
N GLU A 178 -1.87 16.42 -18.84
CA GLU A 178 -2.08 17.10 -20.12
C GLU A 178 -1.40 16.37 -21.30
N ASN A 179 -0.35 15.59 -21.01
CA ASN A 179 0.38 14.79 -22.00
C ASN A 179 -0.32 13.45 -22.30
N LEU A 180 -1.30 13.06 -21.47
CA LEU A 180 -2.01 11.80 -21.63
C LEU A 180 -2.92 11.80 -22.87
N PRO A 181 -3.10 10.65 -23.55
CA PRO A 181 -4.08 10.51 -24.60
C PRO A 181 -5.50 10.85 -24.11
N LYS A 182 -6.27 11.57 -24.94
CA LYS A 182 -7.66 11.90 -24.63
C LYS A 182 -8.51 10.63 -24.66
N VAL A 183 -9.23 10.37 -23.58
CA VAL A 183 -10.16 9.24 -23.41
C VAL A 183 -11.43 9.70 -22.71
N ASP A 184 -12.47 8.87 -22.71
CA ASP A 184 -13.76 9.18 -22.09
C ASP A 184 -13.74 8.91 -20.57
N TYR A 185 -12.92 7.96 -20.14
CA TYR A 185 -12.67 7.63 -18.74
C TYR A 185 -11.20 7.21 -18.52
N LEU A 186 -10.56 7.79 -17.50
CA LEU A 186 -9.21 7.44 -17.08
C LEU A 186 -9.27 6.73 -15.73
N ALA A 187 -9.06 5.41 -15.76
CA ALA A 187 -9.06 4.53 -14.61
C ALA A 187 -7.66 4.50 -13.98
N LEU A 188 -7.49 5.20 -12.86
CA LEU A 188 -6.23 5.32 -12.12
C LEU A 188 -6.23 4.49 -10.83
N ALA A 189 -5.05 4.03 -10.47
CA ALA A 189 -4.68 3.47 -9.17
C ALA A 189 -3.26 3.97 -8.83
N HIS A 190 -2.66 3.49 -7.74
CA HIS A 190 -1.35 3.87 -7.18
C HIS A 190 -1.43 4.91 -6.06
N LEU A 191 -2.22 5.98 -6.24
CA LEU A 191 -2.45 6.95 -5.16
C LEU A 191 -3.67 6.50 -4.34
N HIS A 192 -3.44 6.15 -3.07
CA HIS A 192 -4.49 5.72 -2.15
C HIS A 192 -5.28 6.93 -1.61
N ILE A 193 -5.98 7.62 -2.50
CA ILE A 193 -6.69 8.87 -2.21
C ILE A 193 -8.10 8.86 -2.80
N ASN A 194 -8.98 9.71 -2.27
CA ASN A 194 -10.24 10.02 -2.93
C ASN A 194 -10.03 11.12 -3.98
N TYR A 195 -9.99 10.73 -5.25
CA TYR A 195 -9.85 11.67 -6.36
C TYR A 195 -10.76 11.28 -7.53
N ASN A 196 -11.64 12.20 -7.92
CA ASN A 196 -12.48 12.10 -9.11
C ASN A 196 -12.62 13.49 -9.73
N LYS A 197 -11.96 13.74 -10.86
CA LYS A 197 -11.99 15.02 -11.56
C LYS A 197 -11.96 14.81 -13.06
N ASN A 198 -12.94 15.36 -13.78
CA ASN A 198 -13.03 15.28 -15.24
C ASN A 198 -12.90 13.84 -15.78
N ASN A 199 -13.62 12.89 -15.18
CA ASN A 199 -13.58 11.45 -15.48
C ASN A 199 -12.21 10.79 -15.31
N ARG A 200 -11.29 11.43 -14.58
CA ARG A 200 -10.05 10.82 -14.06
C ARG A 200 -10.29 10.43 -12.62
N VAL A 201 -10.22 9.14 -12.34
CA VAL A 201 -10.64 8.59 -11.05
C VAL A 201 -9.52 7.74 -10.51
N TYR A 202 -9.07 8.00 -9.29
CA TYR A 202 -8.34 7.01 -8.50
C TYR A 202 -9.37 6.14 -7.79
N SER A 203 -9.30 4.82 -8.00
CA SER A 203 -10.22 3.89 -7.34
C SER A 203 -10.09 3.91 -5.82
N GLY A 204 -8.88 4.14 -5.33
CA GLY A 204 -8.50 3.93 -3.93
C GLY A 204 -8.42 2.44 -3.61
N PRO A 205 -7.82 2.08 -2.47
CA PRO A 205 -7.65 0.69 -2.10
C PRO A 205 -9.00 0.07 -1.71
N THR A 206 -9.19 -1.22 -2.01
CA THR A 206 -10.38 -1.97 -1.52
C THR A 206 -10.33 -2.18 -0.01
N PHE A 207 -9.14 -2.12 0.59
CA PHE A 207 -8.90 -1.97 2.02
C PHE A 207 -7.53 -1.31 2.23
N PRO A 208 -7.39 -0.33 3.15
CA PRO A 208 -6.12 0.35 3.43
C PRO A 208 -4.97 -0.63 3.68
N ASN A 209 -3.77 -0.37 3.14
CA ASN A 209 -2.66 -1.34 3.17
C ASN A 209 -1.68 -1.13 4.34
N ASN A 210 -1.86 -0.05 5.11
CA ASN A 210 -1.09 0.21 6.34
C ASN A 210 -1.92 1.02 7.36
N SER A 211 -1.35 1.21 8.54
CA SER A 211 -2.03 1.87 9.67
C SER A 211 -2.35 3.34 9.42
N GLU A 212 -1.48 4.04 8.70
CA GLU A 212 -1.58 5.46 8.38
C GLU A 212 -2.73 5.68 7.40
N GLU A 213 -2.81 4.87 6.33
CA GLU A 213 -3.93 4.90 5.40
C GLU A 213 -5.24 4.49 6.07
N LEU A 214 -5.21 3.52 6.99
CA LEU A 214 -6.40 3.08 7.70
C LEU A 214 -6.98 4.19 8.57
N GLU A 215 -6.11 5.00 9.17
CA GLU A 215 -6.48 6.20 9.93
C GLU A 215 -7.04 7.31 9.01
N GLU A 216 -6.42 7.55 7.86
CA GLU A 216 -6.85 8.61 6.93
C GLU A 216 -8.15 8.26 6.18
N LEU A 217 -8.26 7.02 5.69
CA LEU A 217 -9.35 6.59 4.81
C LEU A 217 -10.53 5.97 5.58
N GLY A 218 -10.25 5.35 6.74
CA GLY A 218 -11.24 4.67 7.58
C GLY A 218 -11.86 3.41 6.97
N GLY A 219 -11.43 3.01 5.77
CA GLY A 219 -11.96 1.89 5.01
C GLY A 219 -11.56 1.98 3.54
N GLY A 220 -12.01 1.01 2.74
CA GLY A 220 -11.69 0.98 1.33
C GLY A 220 -12.80 1.51 0.43
N SER A 221 -12.59 1.43 -0.88
CA SER A 221 -13.60 1.77 -1.86
C SER A 221 -13.38 1.11 -3.21
N PHE A 222 -14.38 1.24 -4.06
CA PHE A 222 -14.27 1.11 -5.50
C PHE A 222 -15.27 2.04 -6.18
N TYR A 223 -15.27 2.09 -7.51
CA TYR A 223 -16.23 2.89 -8.27
C TYR A 223 -17.12 2.05 -9.16
N ILE A 224 -18.37 2.46 -9.31
CA ILE A 224 -19.27 2.01 -10.37
C ILE A 224 -19.43 3.16 -11.35
N VAL A 225 -19.19 2.88 -12.62
CA VAL A 225 -19.20 3.87 -13.70
C VAL A 225 -20.22 3.48 -14.76
N ASP A 226 -21.11 4.40 -15.12
CA ASP A 226 -21.98 4.29 -16.29
C ASP A 226 -21.35 5.09 -17.43
N THR A 227 -21.22 4.47 -18.61
CA THR A 227 -20.74 5.12 -19.85
C THR A 227 -21.60 6.33 -20.26
N LYS A 228 -22.79 6.51 -19.66
CA LYS A 228 -23.63 7.72 -19.81
C LYS A 228 -23.19 8.90 -18.94
N GLY A 229 -22.11 8.76 -18.15
CA GLY A 229 -21.48 9.84 -17.39
C GLY A 229 -21.69 9.79 -15.87
N LYS A 230 -22.36 8.78 -15.32
CA LYS A 230 -22.54 8.65 -13.87
C LYS A 230 -21.35 7.90 -13.26
N ILE A 231 -20.65 8.51 -12.31
CA ILE A 231 -19.55 7.90 -11.57
C ILE A 231 -19.92 7.90 -10.09
N GLU A 232 -20.01 6.73 -9.47
CA GLU A 232 -20.39 6.59 -8.07
C GLU A 232 -19.32 5.83 -7.29
N ARG A 233 -18.83 6.44 -6.20
CA ARG A 233 -17.98 5.75 -5.24
C ARG A 233 -18.84 4.80 -4.39
N ARG A 234 -18.30 3.63 -4.09
CA ARG A 234 -18.84 2.65 -3.14
C ARG A 234 -17.82 2.47 -2.03
N GLU A 235 -18.19 2.88 -0.82
CA GLU A 235 -17.37 2.68 0.38
C GLU A 235 -17.44 1.22 0.83
N ILE A 236 -16.31 0.69 1.30
CA ILE A 236 -16.19 -0.61 1.93
C ILE A 236 -15.67 -0.40 3.35
N ARG A 237 -16.59 -0.39 4.31
CA ARG A 237 -16.28 -0.20 5.74
C ARG A 237 -16.83 -1.39 6.53
N LEU A 238 -15.99 -2.40 6.67
CA LEU A 238 -16.36 -3.66 7.35
C LEU A 238 -16.17 -3.60 8.87
N LYS A 239 -15.27 -2.74 9.35
CA LYS A 239 -14.99 -2.50 10.77
C LYS A 239 -14.79 -1.01 11.00
N GLU A 240 -15.16 -0.55 12.19
CA GLU A 240 -14.83 0.79 12.65
C GLU A 240 -13.38 0.82 13.15
N THR A 241 -12.71 1.94 12.90
CA THR A 241 -11.34 2.19 13.37
C THR A 241 -11.38 3.28 14.43
N GLU A 242 -10.81 3.01 15.61
CA GLU A 242 -10.57 4.03 16.64
C GLU A 242 -9.07 4.25 16.83
N VAL A 243 -8.67 5.52 16.76
CA VAL A 243 -7.28 5.95 16.90
C VAL A 243 -7.10 6.72 18.19
N PHE A 244 -6.13 6.30 19.00
CA PHE A 244 -5.73 6.95 20.24
C PHE A 244 -4.32 7.49 20.09
N ASN A 245 -4.18 8.80 20.24
CA ASN A 245 -2.91 9.51 20.16
C ASN A 245 -2.50 10.00 21.54
N PHE A 246 -1.32 9.62 22.01
CA PHE A 246 -0.76 10.09 23.27
C PHE A 246 0.61 10.73 23.06
N THR A 247 0.81 11.85 23.74
CA THR A 247 2.12 12.49 23.90
C THR A 247 2.66 12.11 25.28
N ILE A 248 3.71 11.29 25.33
CA ILE A 248 4.29 10.74 26.55
C ILE A 248 5.56 11.50 26.91
N THR A 249 5.57 12.09 28.10
CA THR A 249 6.78 12.67 28.73
C THR A 249 7.24 11.87 29.95
N ASN A 250 6.31 11.21 30.65
CA ASN A 250 6.59 10.30 31.76
C ASN A 250 6.23 8.86 31.39
N ALA A 251 7.25 8.03 31.16
CA ALA A 251 7.05 6.64 30.76
C ALA A 251 6.50 5.75 31.89
N VAL A 252 6.64 6.15 33.16
CA VAL A 252 6.23 5.35 34.31
C VAL A 252 4.70 5.34 34.47
N SER A 253 4.03 6.47 34.23
CA SER A 253 2.56 6.59 34.32
C SER A 253 1.84 6.30 33.00
N ALA A 254 2.56 6.28 31.88
CA ALA A 254 2.00 6.14 30.53
C ALA A 254 1.08 4.92 30.36
N THR A 255 1.41 3.78 30.96
CA THR A 255 0.60 2.56 30.83
C THR A 255 -0.80 2.75 31.42
N ASP A 256 -0.88 3.27 32.65
CA ASP A 256 -2.14 3.49 33.35
C ASP A 256 -2.96 4.59 32.67
N GLU A 257 -2.32 5.68 32.25
CA GLU A 257 -2.97 6.78 31.52
C GLU A 257 -3.62 6.29 30.22
N VAL A 258 -2.91 5.47 29.44
CA VAL A 258 -3.45 4.88 28.21
C VAL A 258 -4.63 3.96 28.52
N ILE A 259 -4.51 3.06 29.51
CA ILE A 259 -5.58 2.13 29.88
C ILE A 259 -6.82 2.89 30.40
N ASP A 260 -6.64 3.92 31.21
CA ASP A 260 -7.73 4.71 31.78
C ASP A 260 -8.50 5.49 30.71
N GLU A 261 -7.82 5.96 29.67
CA GLU A 261 -8.49 6.53 28.51
C GLU A 261 -9.25 5.46 27.71
N LEU A 262 -8.62 4.32 27.44
CA LEU A 262 -9.25 3.21 26.71
C LEU A 262 -10.51 2.68 27.42
N LYS A 263 -10.59 2.75 28.76
CA LYS A 263 -11.80 2.39 29.54
C LYS A 263 -13.02 3.26 29.22
N LYS A 264 -12.82 4.48 28.71
CA LYS A 264 -13.93 5.40 28.37
C LYS A 264 -14.59 5.05 27.03
N HIS A 265 -14.00 4.14 26.26
CA HIS A 265 -14.40 3.78 24.90
C HIS A 265 -14.84 2.32 24.81
N SER A 266 -15.83 2.05 23.96
CA SER A 266 -16.20 0.68 23.60
C SER A 266 -15.30 0.20 22.47
N LEU A 267 -14.39 -0.74 22.77
CA LEU A 267 -13.43 -1.30 21.82
C LEU A 267 -13.93 -2.55 21.08
N GLN A 268 -15.09 -3.08 21.47
CA GLN A 268 -15.66 -4.32 20.95
C GLN A 268 -15.81 -4.29 19.42
N ASP A 269 -15.22 -5.29 18.76
CA ASP A 269 -15.26 -5.50 17.31
C ASP A 269 -14.69 -4.34 16.45
N LYS A 270 -13.81 -3.52 17.03
CA LYS A 270 -13.15 -2.40 16.35
C LYS A 270 -11.67 -2.67 16.07
N ILE A 271 -11.12 -1.97 15.09
CA ILE A 271 -9.68 -1.87 14.89
C ILE A 271 -9.18 -0.72 15.76
N VAL A 272 -8.31 -1.02 16.72
CA VAL A 272 -7.75 -0.04 17.64
C VAL A 272 -6.33 0.30 17.21
N ILE A 273 -6.04 1.57 16.99
CA ILE A 273 -4.71 2.07 16.64
C ILE A 273 -4.21 2.96 17.80
N LEU A 274 -3.09 2.58 18.41
CA LEU A 274 -2.42 3.36 19.44
C LEU A 274 -1.15 4.00 18.88
N ARG A 275 -1.08 5.32 18.90
CA ARG A 275 0.10 6.12 18.55
C ARG A 275 0.66 6.75 19.80
N LEU A 276 1.88 6.36 20.15
CA LEU A 276 2.64 7.01 21.21
C LEU A 276 3.73 7.88 20.57
N SER A 277 3.80 9.13 20.99
CA SER A 277 4.76 10.12 20.54
C SER A 277 5.27 10.95 21.73
N GLY A 278 6.35 11.71 21.56
CA GLY A 278 6.84 12.62 22.61
C GLY A 278 8.27 12.31 23.05
N SER A 279 8.79 13.16 23.93
CA SER A 279 10.13 13.06 24.48
C SER A 279 10.04 12.62 25.94
N ILE A 280 10.57 11.43 26.24
CA ILE A 280 10.56 10.85 27.58
C ILE A 280 11.59 11.59 28.43
N GLU A 281 11.10 12.35 29.41
CA GLU A 281 11.87 13.07 30.41
C GLU A 281 12.04 12.23 31.69
N VAL A 282 11.04 11.40 32.00
CA VAL A 282 11.01 10.57 33.21
C VAL A 282 10.82 9.09 32.84
N GLY A 283 11.75 8.25 33.28
CA GLY A 283 11.74 6.81 33.01
C GLY A 283 12.40 6.43 31.68
N LYS A 284 12.14 5.21 31.23
CA LYS A 284 12.64 4.64 29.96
C LYS A 284 11.48 4.09 29.15
N THR A 285 11.68 3.95 27.83
CA THR A 285 10.68 3.34 26.93
C THR A 285 10.20 1.96 27.39
N SER A 286 11.06 1.17 28.05
CA SER A 286 10.73 -0.15 28.64
C SER A 286 9.76 -0.10 29.82
N ASP A 287 9.54 1.07 30.41
CA ASP A 287 8.60 1.25 31.52
C ASP A 287 7.15 1.30 31.01
N ILE A 288 6.95 1.65 29.73
CA ILE A 288 5.65 1.57 29.06
C ILE A 288 5.33 0.10 28.76
N LYS A 289 4.40 -0.49 29.51
CA LYS A 289 4.03 -1.91 29.40
C LYS A 289 3.03 -2.13 28.26
N LEU A 290 3.53 -2.05 27.03
CA LEU A 290 2.72 -2.24 25.81
C LEU A 290 1.99 -3.59 25.75
N ASN A 291 2.51 -4.63 26.41
CA ASN A 291 1.85 -5.92 26.49
C ASN A 291 0.60 -5.87 27.39
N GLU A 292 0.63 -5.10 28.48
CA GLU A 292 -0.53 -4.92 29.36
C GLU A 292 -1.64 -4.16 28.65
N ILE A 293 -1.28 -3.12 27.89
CA ILE A 293 -2.22 -2.38 27.03
C ILE A 293 -2.82 -3.32 25.97
N GLU A 294 -2.00 -4.12 25.30
CA GLU A 294 -2.47 -5.07 24.28
C GLU A 294 -3.41 -6.12 24.87
N ASP A 295 -3.08 -6.69 26.03
CA ASP A 295 -3.92 -7.66 26.72
C ASP A 295 -5.24 -7.03 27.17
N TYR A 296 -5.23 -5.78 27.62
CA TYR A 296 -6.45 -5.04 27.94
C TYR A 296 -7.33 -4.87 26.71
N VAL A 297 -6.77 -4.37 25.60
CA VAL A 297 -7.51 -4.15 24.33
C VAL A 297 -8.12 -5.45 23.82
N LYS A 298 -7.37 -6.57 23.86
CA LYS A 298 -7.87 -7.90 23.50
C LYS A 298 -9.00 -8.36 24.43
N LYS A 299 -8.89 -8.17 25.74
CA LYS A 299 -9.95 -8.51 26.72
C LYS A 299 -11.24 -7.71 26.49
N GLN A 300 -11.14 -6.48 25.98
CA GLN A 300 -12.30 -5.66 25.60
C GLN A 300 -12.93 -6.08 24.25
N GLY A 301 -12.42 -7.14 23.62
CA GLY A 301 -13.01 -7.70 22.40
C GLY A 301 -12.69 -6.92 21.13
N ALA A 302 -11.60 -6.14 21.11
CA ALA A 302 -11.14 -5.50 19.88
C ALA A 302 -10.84 -6.52 18.78
N TYR A 303 -11.21 -6.18 17.55
CA TYR A 303 -10.98 -7.03 16.38
C TYR A 303 -9.49 -7.12 16.03
N SER A 304 -8.79 -5.99 16.10
CA SER A 304 -7.34 -5.92 15.87
C SER A 304 -6.75 -4.76 16.67
N PHE A 305 -5.49 -4.90 17.08
CA PHE A 305 -4.74 -3.86 17.76
C PHE A 305 -3.45 -3.55 17.01
N LEU A 306 -3.27 -2.29 16.62
CA LEU A 306 -2.07 -1.75 16.01
C LEU A 306 -1.44 -0.74 16.95
N LYS A 307 -0.11 -0.75 17.06
CA LYS A 307 0.64 0.17 17.90
C LYS A 307 1.85 0.72 17.19
N SER A 308 2.14 1.99 17.41
CA SER A 308 3.32 2.67 16.85
C SER A 308 3.95 3.56 17.91
N THR A 309 5.24 3.33 18.14
CA THR A 309 6.09 4.06 19.08
C THR A 309 7.27 4.75 18.38
N SER A 310 7.24 4.85 17.05
CA SER A 310 8.36 5.36 16.24
C SER A 310 8.65 6.85 16.46
N LYS A 311 7.73 7.59 17.08
CA LYS A 311 7.87 9.01 17.41
C LYS A 311 8.13 9.26 18.91
N LEU A 312 8.53 8.23 19.66
CA LEU A 312 9.00 8.36 21.03
C LEU A 312 10.52 8.52 21.05
N PHE A 313 10.98 9.59 21.66
CA PHE A 313 12.39 9.91 21.82
C PHE A 313 12.74 9.93 23.30
N ILE A 314 14.00 9.66 23.65
CA ILE A 314 14.51 9.90 25.00
C ILE A 314 15.25 11.23 24.94
N THR A 315 14.93 12.14 25.84
CA THR A 315 15.65 13.41 25.95
C THR A 315 17.07 13.10 26.45
N GLN A 316 18.04 13.05 25.54
CA GLN A 316 19.46 13.12 25.90
C GLN A 316 19.86 14.60 25.95
N SER A 317 20.59 15.00 26.98
CA SER A 317 21.17 16.34 27.11
C SER A 317 21.98 16.69 25.86
N ASP A 318 21.77 17.89 25.33
CA ASP A 318 22.40 18.41 24.10
C ASP A 318 23.90 18.10 24.05
N MET A 319 24.34 17.42 22.99
CA MET A 319 25.76 17.28 22.67
C MET A 319 26.18 18.50 21.86
N ASP A 320 26.98 19.38 22.46
CA ASP A 320 27.74 20.39 21.72
C ASP A 320 28.81 19.67 20.90
N ILE A 321 28.61 19.59 19.59
CA ILE A 321 29.61 19.07 18.64
C ILE A 321 30.12 20.27 17.83
N GLU A 322 31.35 20.70 18.10
CA GLU A 322 32.10 21.57 17.19
C GLU A 322 32.64 20.72 16.04
N ILE A 323 32.26 21.05 14.80
CA ILE A 323 32.55 20.23 13.61
C ILE A 323 33.59 20.94 12.73
N GLU A 324 34.71 20.28 12.47
CA GLU A 324 35.65 20.64 11.39
C GLU A 324 35.26 19.92 10.10
N SER A 325 35.45 20.56 8.95
CA SER A 325 34.91 20.08 7.68
C SER A 325 35.58 18.80 7.16
N GLY A 326 34.93 17.65 7.37
CA GLY A 326 35.22 16.36 6.73
C GLY A 326 34.28 15.25 7.22
N ASN A 327 33.82 14.36 6.32
CA ASN A 327 32.97 13.17 6.59
C ASN A 327 32.07 13.21 7.85
N LEU A 328 31.08 14.12 7.81
CA LEU A 328 30.17 14.48 8.92
C LEU A 328 29.61 13.28 9.71
N GLU A 329 29.24 12.20 9.03
CA GLU A 329 28.62 11.04 9.65
C GLU A 329 29.61 10.25 10.53
N GLU A 330 30.85 10.05 10.06
CA GLU A 330 31.87 9.32 10.81
C GLU A 330 32.34 10.12 12.04
N GLU A 331 32.48 11.44 11.92
CA GLU A 331 32.89 12.31 13.02
C GLU A 331 31.82 12.41 14.12
N ILE A 332 30.54 12.51 13.75
CA ILE A 332 29.43 12.51 14.72
C ILE A 332 29.39 11.18 15.47
N ILE A 333 29.50 10.05 14.77
CA ILE A 333 29.45 8.73 15.40
C ILE A 333 30.66 8.53 16.33
N LYS A 334 31.85 8.96 15.91
CA LYS A 334 33.06 8.87 16.72
C LYS A 334 32.96 9.74 17.99
N THR A 335 32.51 10.99 17.84
CA THR A 335 32.30 11.90 18.97
C THR A 335 31.28 11.33 19.96
N PHE A 336 30.17 10.77 19.46
CA PHE A 336 29.17 10.09 20.28
C PHE A 336 29.74 8.89 21.04
N GLN A 337 30.57 8.07 20.39
CA GLN A 337 31.23 6.91 21.00
C GLN A 337 32.22 7.32 22.09
N GLU A 338 32.99 8.38 21.87
CA GLU A 338 33.96 8.92 22.84
C GLU A 338 33.26 9.49 24.08
N GLN A 339 32.15 10.21 23.90
CA GLN A 339 31.38 10.79 24.99
C GLN A 339 30.50 9.76 25.72
N ASN A 340 30.12 8.67 25.06
CA ASN A 340 29.25 7.63 25.61
C ASN A 340 29.92 6.24 25.52
N PRO A 341 30.95 5.95 26.35
CA PRO A 341 31.67 4.69 26.29
C PRO A 341 30.78 3.53 26.74
N HIS A 342 30.24 2.80 25.76
CA HIS A 342 29.45 1.61 25.97
C HIS A 342 29.75 0.58 24.87
N VAL A 343 29.76 -0.71 25.22
CA VAL A 343 30.07 -1.81 24.29
C VAL A 343 29.20 -1.77 23.05
N LEU A 344 27.92 -1.41 23.20
CA LEU A 344 26.99 -1.29 22.07
C LEU A 344 27.25 -0.05 21.20
N ASN A 345 27.76 1.04 21.77
CA ASN A 345 28.03 2.25 21.01
C ASN A 345 29.23 2.05 20.08
N GLY A 346 30.22 1.24 20.48
CA GLY A 346 31.32 0.81 19.62
C GLY A 346 30.90 0.00 18.37
N LEU A 347 29.67 -0.51 18.34
CA LEU A 347 29.12 -1.27 17.20
C LEU A 347 28.37 -0.39 16.19
N ALA A 348 28.19 0.91 16.48
CA ALA A 348 27.32 1.80 15.69
C ALA A 348 27.70 1.86 14.20
N LEU A 349 28.99 2.09 13.87
CA LEU A 349 29.46 2.11 12.48
C LEU A 349 29.22 0.78 11.77
N THR A 350 29.47 -0.33 12.44
CA THR A 350 29.28 -1.67 11.89
C THR A 350 27.80 -1.98 11.66
N LEU A 351 26.92 -1.56 12.57
CA LEU A 351 25.47 -1.70 12.43
C LEU A 351 24.92 -0.85 11.28
N ILE A 352 25.35 0.40 11.15
CA ILE A 352 24.94 1.28 10.05
C ILE A 352 25.31 0.66 8.70
N SER A 353 26.56 0.19 8.55
CA SER A 353 27.00 -0.48 7.34
C SER A 353 26.20 -1.76 7.03
N ALA A 354 25.85 -2.56 8.04
CA ALA A 354 25.03 -3.75 7.86
C ALA A 354 23.57 -3.44 7.48
N LEU A 355 23.04 -2.29 7.91
CA LEU A 355 21.68 -1.84 7.61
C LEU A 355 21.55 -1.12 6.27
N GLN A 356 22.66 -0.66 5.68
CA GLN A 356 22.70 -0.08 4.33
C GLN A 356 22.58 -1.14 3.21
N VAL A 357 22.50 -2.42 3.56
CA VAL A 357 22.45 -3.50 2.60
C VAL A 357 21.08 -3.55 1.94
N GLU A 358 21.05 -3.42 0.61
CA GLU A 358 19.81 -3.46 -0.16
C GLU A 358 19.25 -4.88 -0.32
N LYS A 359 17.94 -4.92 -0.54
CA LYS A 359 17.20 -6.15 -0.87
C LYS A 359 17.54 -6.61 -2.28
N LYS A 360 17.91 -7.89 -2.43
CA LYS A 360 18.21 -8.46 -3.75
C LYS A 360 16.91 -8.72 -4.52
N GLU A 361 16.97 -8.63 -5.85
CA GLU A 361 15.79 -8.77 -6.73
C GLU A 361 15.05 -10.11 -6.57
N GLU A 362 15.77 -11.20 -6.28
CA GLU A 362 15.22 -12.56 -6.11
C GLU A 362 14.79 -12.88 -4.68
N GLU A 363 14.98 -11.94 -3.75
CA GLU A 363 14.75 -12.16 -2.32
C GLU A 363 13.34 -11.70 -1.93
N THR A 364 12.59 -12.51 -1.17
CA THR A 364 11.31 -12.05 -0.59
C THR A 364 11.57 -11.01 0.50
N SER A 365 10.60 -10.17 0.86
CA SER A 365 10.78 -9.21 1.96
C SER A 365 11.11 -9.93 3.28
N ARG A 366 10.53 -11.11 3.49
CA ARG A 366 10.84 -11.96 4.64
C ARG A 366 12.29 -12.47 4.61
N ILE A 367 12.77 -12.98 3.48
CA ILE A 367 14.16 -13.48 3.39
C ILE A 367 15.15 -12.33 3.54
N PHE A 368 14.83 -11.14 3.01
CA PHE A 368 15.63 -9.94 3.18
C PHE A 368 15.69 -9.50 4.65
N GLU A 369 14.54 -9.43 5.31
CA GLU A 369 14.46 -9.13 6.74
C GLU A 369 15.19 -10.19 7.58
N ASP A 370 15.05 -11.48 7.25
CA ASP A 370 15.73 -12.59 7.93
C ASP A 370 17.26 -12.51 7.72
N ARG A 371 17.71 -12.14 6.51
CA ARG A 371 19.13 -11.94 6.18
C ARG A 371 19.70 -10.73 6.90
N MET A 372 19.01 -9.59 6.86
CA MET A 372 19.41 -8.39 7.62
C MET A 372 19.45 -8.69 9.12
N ALA A 373 18.41 -9.36 9.65
CA ALA A 373 18.36 -9.76 11.05
C ALA A 373 19.50 -10.71 11.41
N SER A 374 19.88 -11.64 10.51
CA SER A 374 21.02 -12.52 10.67
C SER A 374 22.35 -11.75 10.70
N GLU A 375 22.57 -10.78 9.82
CA GLU A 375 23.77 -9.93 9.83
C GLU A 375 23.85 -9.07 11.09
N VAL A 376 22.74 -8.44 11.49
CA VAL A 376 22.65 -7.65 12.72
C VAL A 376 22.90 -8.52 13.96
N ARG A 377 22.40 -9.77 13.98
CA ARG A 377 22.67 -10.74 15.08
C ARG A 377 24.13 -11.15 15.18
N LYS A 378 24.90 -11.15 14.09
CA LYS A 378 26.35 -11.41 14.15
C LYS A 378 27.12 -10.27 14.80
N ILE A 379 26.60 -9.05 14.68
CA ILE A 379 27.22 -7.83 15.20
C ILE A 379 26.83 -7.60 16.66
N LEU A 380 25.56 -7.84 17.01
CA LEU A 380 25.09 -7.67 18.37
C LEU A 380 25.56 -8.83 19.27
N PRO A 381 26.08 -8.56 20.47
CA PRO A 381 26.47 -9.59 21.44
C PRO A 381 25.22 -10.17 22.15
N LEU A 382 24.27 -10.71 21.38
CA LEU A 382 23.08 -11.37 21.90
C LEU A 382 23.40 -12.86 22.09
N LYS A 383 23.45 -13.30 23.36
CA LYS A 383 23.51 -14.73 23.71
C LYS A 383 22.14 -15.38 23.59
#